data_AF-A0A074Y9J7-F1
#
_entry.id   AF-A0A074Y9J7-F1
#
_cell.length_a   1.000
_cell.length_b   1.000
_cell.length_c   1.000
_cell.angle_alpha   90.00
_cell.angle_beta   90.00
_cell.angle_gamma   90.00
#
_symmetry.space_group_name_H-M   'P 1'
#
loop_
_entity.id
_entity.type
_entity.pdbx_description
1 polymer ?
#
loop_
_entity_poly.entity_id
_entity_poly.type
_entity_poly.pdbx_seq_one_letter_code
_entity_poly.pdbx_strand_id
1 'polypeptide(L)'
;FRQLKLERAHRHYQKHKGDVRYTMKSNIHKWVSRHPEWVSDLPWKTHRPSLSPEPVEHLCEGCGYVRYGGMKVWWISKDEPDKYKCHSCYVQDVDQAMPAGYEGITRYKDLVARKKELDRLEKKPSP
;
A
#
# COMPACT_ATOMS: atom_id res chain seq x y z
N PHE A 1 -25.64 17.27 10.25
CA PHE A 1 -24.40 16.46 10.33
C PHE A 1 -24.16 15.57 9.11
N ARG A 2 -25.14 14.77 8.64
CA ARG A 2 -25.01 13.89 7.45
C ARG A 2 -24.68 14.65 6.15
N GLN A 3 -25.31 15.80 5.93
CA GLN A 3 -25.13 16.61 4.73
C GLN A 3 -23.71 17.19 4.59
N LEU A 4 -23.17 17.75 5.67
CA LEU A 4 -21.78 18.22 5.74
C LEU A 4 -20.75 17.11 5.46
N LYS A 5 -21.03 15.86 5.87
CA LYS A 5 -20.16 14.72 5.54
C LYS A 5 -20.19 14.41 4.04
N LEU A 6 -21.37 14.42 3.42
CA LEU A 6 -21.53 14.17 1.98
C LEU A 6 -20.84 15.26 1.15
N GLU A 7 -20.99 16.53 1.52
CA GLU A 7 -20.32 17.66 0.84
C GLU A 7 -18.80 17.57 0.95
N ARG A 8 -18.26 17.21 2.12
CA ARG A 8 -16.82 16.98 2.29
C ARG A 8 -16.34 15.82 1.40
N ALA A 9 -17.08 14.71 1.37
CA ALA A 9 -16.75 13.56 0.53
C ALA A 9 -16.79 13.92 -0.97
N HIS A 10 -17.78 14.70 -1.39
CA HIS A 10 -17.91 15.16 -2.78
C HIS A 10 -16.75 16.09 -3.17
N ARG A 11 -16.43 17.11 -2.35
CA ARG A 11 -15.26 17.98 -2.60
C ARG A 11 -13.96 17.19 -2.66
N HIS A 12 -13.78 16.24 -1.76
CA HIS A 12 -12.62 15.37 -1.75
C HIS A 12 -12.53 14.51 -3.02
N TYR A 13 -13.65 13.91 -3.43
CA TYR A 13 -13.73 13.18 -4.70
C TYR A 13 -13.40 14.08 -5.89
N GLN A 14 -14.00 15.26 -6.01
CA GLN A 14 -13.72 16.16 -7.15
C GLN A 14 -12.25 16.58 -7.20
N LYS A 15 -11.63 16.88 -6.06
CA LYS A 15 -10.22 17.28 -5.98
C LYS A 15 -9.27 16.20 -6.52
N HIS A 16 -9.61 14.93 -6.31
CA HIS A 16 -8.73 13.81 -6.66
C HIS A 16 -9.26 12.96 -7.81
N LYS A 17 -10.39 13.36 -8.42
CA LYS A 17 -10.96 12.67 -9.59
C LYS A 17 -9.98 12.82 -10.75
N GLY A 18 -9.49 11.68 -11.24
CA GLY A 18 -8.49 11.63 -12.33
C GLY A 18 -7.03 11.63 -11.86
N ASP A 19 -6.75 11.85 -10.57
CA ASP A 19 -5.40 11.71 -10.01
C ASP A 19 -5.11 10.22 -9.78
N VAL A 20 -4.49 9.60 -10.79
CA VAL A 20 -4.12 8.18 -10.76
C VAL A 20 -3.15 7.89 -9.62
N ARG A 21 -2.22 8.81 -9.32
CA ARG A 21 -1.23 8.65 -8.26
C ARG A 21 -1.88 8.65 -6.88
N TYR A 22 -2.77 9.61 -6.61
CA TYR A 22 -3.57 9.65 -5.38
C TYR A 22 -4.42 8.39 -5.24
N THR A 23 -5.08 7.99 -6.33
CA THR A 23 -5.93 6.79 -6.37
C THR A 23 -5.12 5.54 -6.02
N MET A 24 -3.94 5.39 -6.61
CA MET A 24 -3.06 4.25 -6.36
C MET A 24 -2.54 4.21 -4.93
N LYS A 25 -2.07 5.35 -4.42
CA LYS A 25 -1.69 5.51 -3.01
C LYS A 25 -2.82 5.05 -2.08
N SER A 26 -4.04 5.55 -2.31
CA SER A 26 -5.22 5.15 -1.54
C SER A 26 -5.53 3.65 -1.66
N ASN A 27 -5.40 3.08 -2.85
CA ASN A 27 -5.67 1.67 -3.11
C ASN A 27 -4.66 0.75 -2.43
N ILE A 28 -3.36 1.02 -2.57
CA ILE A 28 -2.30 0.25 -1.90
C ILE A 28 -2.51 0.24 -0.40
N HIS A 29 -2.80 1.40 0.21
CA HIS A 29 -3.14 1.46 1.64
C HIS A 29 -4.32 0.54 1.97
N LYS A 30 -5.41 0.60 1.19
CA LYS A 30 -6.59 -0.24 1.42
C LYS A 30 -6.28 -1.73 1.27
N TRP A 31 -5.46 -2.12 0.31
CA TRP A 31 -5.08 -3.52 0.11
C TRP A 31 -4.33 -4.04 1.33
N VAL A 32 -3.29 -3.32 1.76
CA VAL A 32 -2.49 -3.67 2.94
C VAL A 32 -3.34 -3.72 4.21
N SER A 33 -4.21 -2.73 4.43
CA SER A 33 -5.01 -2.67 5.66
C SER A 33 -6.17 -3.66 5.71
N ARG A 34 -6.75 -4.04 4.57
CA ARG A 34 -7.94 -4.91 4.53
C ARG A 34 -7.61 -6.38 4.29
N HIS A 35 -6.46 -6.65 3.69
CA HIS A 35 -6.02 -7.99 3.33
C HIS A 35 -4.55 -8.24 3.72
N PRO A 36 -4.13 -7.91 4.96
CA PRO A 36 -2.75 -8.03 5.39
C PRO A 36 -2.19 -9.45 5.26
N GLU A 37 -3.05 -10.46 5.34
CA GLU A 37 -2.71 -11.89 5.38
C GLU A 37 -1.97 -12.40 4.15
N TRP A 38 -2.19 -11.81 2.98
CA TRP A 38 -1.53 -12.23 1.74
C TRP A 38 -0.90 -11.06 1.00
N VAL A 39 -1.43 -9.84 1.19
CA VAL A 39 -0.86 -8.64 0.53
C VAL A 39 0.53 -8.34 1.10
N SER A 40 0.78 -8.64 2.38
CA SER A 40 2.11 -8.42 2.98
C SER A 40 3.16 -9.37 2.43
N ASP A 41 2.75 -10.56 2.00
CA ASP A 41 3.63 -11.61 1.45
C ASP A 41 3.91 -11.44 -0.05
N LEU A 42 3.31 -10.45 -0.69
CA LEU A 42 3.63 -10.13 -2.08
C LEU A 42 5.13 -9.80 -2.25
N PRO A 43 5.68 -9.98 -3.46
CA PRO A 43 7.08 -9.71 -3.75
C PRO A 43 7.35 -8.19 -3.86
N TRP A 44 7.13 -7.45 -2.77
CA TRP A 44 7.42 -6.02 -2.69
C TRP A 44 8.89 -5.76 -2.97
N LYS A 45 9.24 -4.70 -3.71
CA LYS A 45 10.61 -4.53 -4.21
C LYS A 45 11.60 -4.22 -3.09
N THR A 46 11.36 -3.12 -2.37
CA THR A 46 12.34 -2.57 -1.41
C THR A 46 11.89 -2.68 0.05
N HIS A 47 10.59 -2.59 0.33
CA HIS A 47 10.05 -2.63 1.69
C HIS A 47 8.90 -3.61 1.78
N ARG A 48 8.68 -4.20 2.95
CA ARG A 48 7.47 -4.98 3.24
C ARG A 48 6.49 -4.14 4.06
N PRO A 49 5.19 -4.19 3.77
CA PRO A 49 4.22 -3.54 4.62
C PRO A 49 4.08 -4.31 5.94
N SER A 50 3.98 -3.56 7.03
CA SER A 50 3.68 -4.06 8.37
C SER A 50 2.42 -3.36 8.86
N LEU A 51 1.41 -4.16 9.21
CA LEU A 51 0.16 -3.68 9.79
C LEU A 51 0.15 -4.04 11.28
N SER A 52 0.24 -3.01 12.12
CA SER A 52 0.11 -3.15 13.57
C SER A 52 -1.38 -3.06 14.00
N PRO A 53 -1.81 -3.82 15.03
CA PRO A 53 -3.17 -3.72 15.56
C PRO A 53 -3.49 -2.31 16.07
N GLU A 54 -2.54 -1.71 16.78
CA GLU A 54 -2.60 -0.36 17.29
C GLU A 54 -1.66 0.58 16.51
N PRO A 55 -1.92 1.90 16.49
CA PRO A 55 -1.00 2.85 15.88
C PRO A 55 0.34 2.85 16.62
N VAL A 56 1.44 2.71 15.88
CA VAL A 56 2.81 2.73 16.43
C VAL A 56 3.57 3.92 15.87
N GLU A 57 4.42 4.53 16.69
CA GLU A 57 5.29 5.62 16.31
C GLU A 57 6.66 5.10 15.85
N HIS A 58 7.02 5.42 14.61
CA HIS A 58 8.36 5.21 14.07
C HIS A 58 8.87 6.51 13.43
N LEU A 59 10.19 6.67 13.39
CA LEU A 59 10.83 7.72 12.61
C LEU A 59 10.80 7.33 11.13
N CYS A 60 10.14 8.13 10.29
CA CYS A 60 10.15 7.87 8.86
C CYS A 60 11.48 8.30 8.24
N GLU A 61 12.25 7.38 7.65
CA GLU A 61 13.52 7.70 6.99
C GLU A 61 13.36 8.61 5.74
N GLY A 62 12.18 8.59 5.10
CA GLY A 62 11.92 9.36 3.88
C GLY A 62 11.57 10.83 4.15
N CYS A 63 10.91 11.14 5.27
CA CYS A 63 10.53 12.52 5.60
C CYS A 63 11.10 13.04 6.93
N GLY A 64 11.81 12.21 7.70
CA GLY A 64 12.42 12.59 8.97
C GLY A 64 11.43 12.86 10.11
N TYR A 65 10.13 12.54 9.94
CA TYR A 65 9.11 12.82 10.95
C TYR A 65 8.67 11.56 11.69
N VAL A 66 8.50 11.70 13.01
CA VAL A 66 7.67 10.81 13.83
C VAL A 66 6.23 11.32 13.77
N ARG A 67 5.27 10.46 13.41
CA ARG A 67 3.86 10.84 13.30
C ARG A 67 3.18 10.73 14.67
N TYR A 68 2.86 11.88 15.27
CA TYR A 68 2.16 11.95 16.55
C TYR A 68 0.85 11.15 16.53
N GLY A 69 0.67 10.27 17.51
CA GLY A 69 -0.47 9.34 17.60
C GLY A 69 -0.30 8.07 16.76
N GLY A 70 0.88 7.87 16.17
CA GLY A 70 1.27 6.67 15.46
C GLY A 70 0.57 6.44 14.12
N MET A 71 1.04 5.40 13.43
CA MET A 71 0.37 4.84 12.24
C MET A 71 0.23 3.33 12.41
N LYS A 72 -0.87 2.77 11.89
CA LYS A 72 -1.05 1.32 11.84
C LYS A 72 -0.26 0.66 10.71
N VAL A 73 0.01 1.39 9.62
CA VAL A 73 0.73 0.88 8.45
C VAL A 73 2.09 1.54 8.33
N TRP A 74 3.13 0.73 8.42
CA TRP A 74 4.51 1.11 8.15
C TRP A 74 5.13 0.24 7.07
N TRP A 75 6.12 0.77 6.36
CA TRP A 75 6.88 0.03 5.36
C TRP A 75 8.28 -0.19 5.91
N ILE A 76 8.63 -1.45 6.14
CA ILE A 76 9.90 -1.84 6.75
C ILE A 76 10.87 -2.19 5.62
N SER A 77 12.06 -1.60 5.61
CA SER A 77 13.09 -1.92 4.62
C SER A 77 13.47 -3.40 4.70
N LYS A 78 13.65 -4.03 3.53
CA LYS A 78 14.10 -5.43 3.45
C LYS A 78 15.58 -5.57 3.80
N ASP A 79 16.38 -4.57 3.48
CA ASP A 79 17.83 -4.59 3.69
C ASP A 79 18.19 -4.18 5.12
N GLU A 80 17.39 -3.29 5.72
CA GLU A 80 17.64 -2.70 7.04
C GLU A 80 16.35 -2.71 7.87
N PRO A 81 16.07 -3.76 8.65
CA PRO A 81 14.79 -3.95 9.35
C PRO A 81 14.41 -2.84 10.36
N ASP A 82 15.37 -2.03 10.81
CA ASP A 82 15.15 -0.90 11.71
C ASP A 82 14.74 0.39 10.98
N LYS A 83 14.72 0.37 9.65
CA LYS A 83 14.33 1.51 8.81
C LYS A 83 12.87 1.41 8.38
N TYR A 84 12.13 2.47 8.72
CA TYR A 84 10.70 2.58 8.49
C TYR A 84 10.39 3.73 7.53
N LYS A 85 9.50 3.49 6.57
CA LYS A 85 8.84 4.53 5.78
C LYS A 85 7.37 4.61 6.12
N CYS A 86 6.88 5.82 6.32
CA CYS A 86 5.44 6.05 6.36
C CYS A 86 4.84 5.72 4.99
N HIS A 87 3.56 5.33 4.97
CA HIS A 87 2.88 4.98 3.72
C HIS A 87 3.00 6.08 2.65
N SER A 88 2.98 7.35 3.07
CA SER A 88 3.11 8.47 2.14
C SER A 88 4.44 8.57 1.42
N CYS A 89 5.55 8.23 2.09
CA CYS A 89 6.90 8.28 1.54
C CYS A 89 7.20 7.05 0.70
N TYR A 90 6.71 5.87 1.11
CA TYR A 90 6.95 4.66 0.34
C TYR A 90 6.28 4.70 -1.03
N VAL A 91 4.99 5.05 -1.10
CA VAL A 91 4.23 5.12 -2.37
C VAL A 91 4.39 6.46 -3.10
N GLN A 92 5.49 7.18 -2.86
CA GLN A 92 5.77 8.41 -3.58
C GLN A 92 5.91 8.12 -5.08
N ASP A 93 6.63 7.07 -5.45
CA ASP A 93 6.65 6.50 -6.79
C ASP A 93 5.80 5.22 -6.78
N VAL A 94 4.70 5.23 -7.51
CA VAL A 94 3.75 4.10 -7.52
C VAL A 94 4.37 2.89 -8.20
N ASP A 95 5.11 3.07 -9.29
CA ASP A 95 5.65 1.97 -10.09
C ASP A 95 6.78 1.24 -9.36
N GLN A 96 7.58 2.00 -8.59
CA GLN A 96 8.58 1.42 -7.69
C GLN A 96 7.96 0.82 -6.43
N ALA A 97 6.82 1.33 -5.96
CA ALA A 97 6.15 0.81 -4.79
C ALA A 97 5.43 -0.51 -5.05
N MET A 98 4.94 -0.76 -6.27
CA MET A 98 4.22 -1.99 -6.60
C MET A 98 5.10 -3.25 -6.44
N PRO A 99 4.51 -4.39 -6.03
CA PRO A 99 5.23 -5.66 -5.99
C PRO A 99 5.73 -6.05 -7.39
N ALA A 100 6.86 -6.74 -7.43
CA ALA A 100 7.43 -7.24 -8.68
C ALA A 100 6.45 -8.21 -9.37
N GLY A 101 6.17 -7.99 -10.66
CA GLY A 101 5.21 -8.78 -11.44
C GLY A 101 3.76 -8.34 -11.31
N TYR A 102 3.50 -7.25 -10.58
CA TYR A 102 2.18 -6.62 -10.40
C TYR A 102 2.17 -5.17 -10.89
N GLU A 103 3.16 -4.75 -11.68
CA GLU A 103 3.24 -3.42 -12.27
C GLU A 103 1.99 -3.10 -13.12
N GLY A 104 1.51 -1.86 -13.08
CA GLY A 104 0.33 -1.42 -13.83
C GLY A 104 -1.03 -1.85 -13.26
N ILE A 105 -1.07 -2.71 -12.23
CA ILE A 105 -2.33 -3.10 -11.57
C ILE A 105 -2.86 -1.95 -10.74
N THR A 106 -4.07 -1.49 -11.07
CA THR A 106 -4.70 -0.36 -10.37
C THR A 106 -5.88 -0.73 -9.49
N ARG A 107 -6.49 -1.90 -9.73
CA ARG A 107 -7.69 -2.36 -9.04
C ARG A 107 -7.40 -3.64 -8.26
N TYR A 108 -8.08 -3.79 -7.13
CA TYR A 108 -7.95 -4.97 -6.28
C TYR A 108 -8.32 -6.28 -6.99
N LYS A 109 -9.36 -6.25 -7.84
CA LYS A 109 -9.78 -7.42 -8.62
C LYS A 109 -8.65 -7.95 -9.51
N ASP A 110 -7.90 -7.03 -10.12
CA ASP A 110 -6.79 -7.35 -11.02
C ASP A 110 -5.58 -7.85 -10.22
N LEU A 111 -5.35 -7.30 -9.01
CA LEU A 111 -4.34 -7.79 -8.05
C LEU A 111 -4.60 -9.26 -7.68
N VAL A 112 -5.84 -9.60 -7.33
CA VAL A 112 -6.25 -10.98 -6.99
C VAL A 112 -6.17 -11.90 -8.20
N ALA A 113 -6.58 -11.41 -9.38
CA ALA A 113 -6.48 -12.19 -10.61
C ALA A 113 -5.02 -12.53 -10.93
N ARG A 114 -4.12 -11.56 -10.78
CA ARG A 114 -2.68 -11.74 -11.00
C ARG A 114 -2.05 -12.71 -9.99
N LYS A 115 -2.42 -12.62 -8.70
CA LYS A 115 -1.95 -13.58 -7.69
C LYS A 115 -2.35 -15.01 -8.07
N LYS A 116 -3.60 -15.23 -8.49
CA LYS A 116 -4.09 -16.54 -8.93
C LYS A 116 -3.37 -17.04 -10.18
N GLU A 117 -3.01 -16.16 -11.11
CA GLU A 117 -2.25 -16.52 -12.30
C GLU A 117 -0.84 -16.99 -11.93
N LEU A 118 -0.12 -16.23 -11.10
CA LEU A 118 1.22 -16.58 -10.64
C LEU A 118 1.21 -17.88 -9.83
N ASP A 119 0.23 -18.06 -8.93
CA ASP A 119 0.09 -19.30 -8.14
C ASP A 119 -0.19 -20.54 -9.01
N ARG A 120 -0.84 -20.36 -10.17
CA ARG A 120 -1.04 -21.46 -11.14
C ARG A 120 0.24 -21.77 -11.91
N LEU A 121 1.05 -20.76 -12.20
CA LEU A 121 2.33 -20.93 -12.88
C LEU A 121 3.35 -21.62 -11.97
N GLU A 122 3.41 -21.25 -10.69
CA GLU A 122 4.28 -21.90 -9.69
C GLU A 122 3.88 -23.35 -9.40
N LYS A 123 2.60 -23.71 -9.57
CA LYS A 123 2.09 -25.08 -9.39
C LYS A 123 2.28 -25.99 -10.61
N LYS A 124 2.70 -25.48 -11.77
CA LYS A 124 3.13 -26.35 -12.86
C LYS A 124 4.57 -26.80 -12.54
N PRO A 125 4.81 -28.08 -12.21
CA PRO A 125 6.18 -28.57 -12.14
C PRO A 125 6.79 -28.42 -13.53
N SER A 126 7.98 -27.82 -13.57
CA SER A 126 8.83 -27.79 -14.76
C SER A 126 8.98 -29.22 -15.32
N PRO A 127 8.90 -29.42 -16.65
CA PRO A 127 9.13 -30.73 -17.28
C PRO A 127 10.51 -31.31 -16.99
#